data_AF-A0A9E1K7V5-F1
#
_entry.id   AF-A0A9E1K7V5-F1
#
_cell.length_a   1.000
_cell.length_b   1.000
_cell.length_c   1.000
_cell.angle_alpha   90.00
_cell.angle_beta   90.00
_cell.angle_gamma   90.00
#
_symmetry.space_group_name_H-M   'P 1'
#
loop_
_entity.id
_entity.type
_entity.pdbx_description
1 polymer ?
#
loop_
_entity_poly.entity_id
_entity_poly.type
_entity_poly.pdbx_seq_one_letter_code
_entity_poly.pdbx_strand_id
1 'polypeptide(L)' 'MNLKILDDFARDEIQPNSKLVLKHLDALEEMVRIDSRSFSVNEFEGDRKTPSDMKEILDCASNYLRQIGFNKIKINTPP' A
#
# COMPACT_ATOMS: atom_id res chain seq x y z
N MET A 1 24.61 -13.06 -11.86
CA MET A 1 24.28 -12.54 -10.51
C MET A 1 24.66 -13.62 -9.51
N ASN A 2 25.47 -13.31 -8.49
CA ASN A 2 25.89 -14.30 -7.50
C ASN A 2 24.76 -14.51 -6.49
N LEU A 3 24.29 -15.75 -6.31
CA LEU A 3 23.18 -16.08 -5.42
C LEU A 3 23.45 -15.69 -3.97
N LYS A 4 24.71 -15.80 -3.52
CA LYS A 4 25.10 -15.40 -2.16
C LYS A 4 24.94 -13.90 -1.95
N ILE A 5 25.33 -13.09 -2.94
CA ILE A 5 25.18 -11.63 -2.90
C ILE A 5 23.69 -11.24 -2.84
N LEU A 6 22.83 -11.97 -3.55
CA LEU A 6 21.39 -11.73 -3.49
C LEU A 6 20.77 -12.14 -2.15
N ASP A 7 21.22 -13.27 -1.58
CA ASP A 7 20.75 -13.73 -0.26
C ASP A 7 21.17 -12.76 0.85
N ASP A 8 22.44 -12.31 0.83
CA ASP A 8 22.95 -11.33 1.78
C ASP A 8 22.19 -10.00 1.65
N PHE A 9 21.98 -9.50 0.42
CA PHE A 9 21.19 -8.30 0.17
C PHE A 9 19.75 -8.42 0.67
N ALA A 10 19.05 -9.52 0.35
CA ALA A 10 17.68 -9.73 0.78
C ALA A 10 17.57 -9.85 2.30
N ARG A 11 18.55 -10.50 2.93
CA ARG A 11 18.62 -10.60 4.39
C ARG A 11 18.77 -9.24 5.04
N ASP A 12 19.58 -8.35 4.49
CA ASP A 12 19.80 -7.02 5.08
C ASP A 12 18.62 -6.07 4.82
N GLU A 13 18.03 -6.12 3.61
CA GLU A 13 16.95 -5.22 3.21
C GLU A 13 15.56 -5.68 3.68
N ILE A 14 15.36 -6.96 4.01
CA ILE A 14 14.07 -7.51 4.47
C ILE A 14 14.14 -7.79 5.99
N GLN A 15 14.58 -6.79 6.75
CA GLN A 15 14.53 -6.79 8.22
C GLN A 15 13.41 -5.89 8.74
N PRO A 16 12.89 -6.16 9.95
CA PRO A 16 12.04 -5.20 10.65
C PRO A 16 12.72 -3.83 10.72
N ASN A 17 11.95 -2.77 10.48
CA ASN A 17 12.43 -1.38 10.47
C ASN A 17 13.49 -1.03 9.41
N SER A 18 13.81 -1.93 8.50
CA SER A 18 14.60 -1.58 7.31
C SER A 18 13.84 -0.56 6.46
N LYS A 19 14.57 0.24 5.69
CA LYS A 19 13.97 1.26 4.83
C LYS A 19 12.98 0.67 3.83
N LEU A 20 13.32 -0.50 3.25
CA LEU A 20 12.45 -1.19 2.31
C LEU A 20 11.15 -1.63 2.98
N VAL A 21 11.24 -2.31 4.13
CA VAL A 21 10.06 -2.80 4.86
C VAL A 21 9.20 -1.64 5.36
N LEU A 22 9.78 -0.58 5.94
CA LEU A 22 9.03 0.58 6.40
C LEU A 22 8.24 1.25 5.27
N LYS A 23 8.86 1.44 4.10
CA LYS A 23 8.16 1.98 2.92
C LYS A 23 6.91 1.17 2.56
N HIS A 24 6.97 -0.16 2.68
CA HIS A 24 5.82 -1.02 2.41
C HIS A 24 4.75 -0.94 3.52
N LEU A 25 5.19 -0.83 4.79
CA LEU A 25 4.29 -0.66 5.93
C LEU A 25 3.57 0.69 5.92
N ASP A 26 4.25 1.79 5.58
CA ASP A 26 3.64 3.13 5.46
C ASP A 26 2.52 3.13 4.40
N ALA A 27 2.75 2.45 3.26
CA ALA A 27 1.74 2.31 2.23
C ALA A 27 0.54 1.47 2.69
N LEU A 28 0.77 0.43 3.49
CA LEU A 28 -0.30 -0.39 4.07
C LEU A 28 -1.11 0.40 5.11
N GLU A 29 -0.44 1.15 5.98
CA GLU A 29 -1.08 2.02 6.96
C GLU A 29 -2.02 3.02 6.29
N GLU A 30 -1.56 3.65 5.20
CA GLU A 30 -2.38 4.60 4.43
C GLU A 30 -3.61 3.92 3.81
N MET A 31 -3.45 2.72 3.23
CA MET A 31 -4.59 1.97 2.67
C MET A 31 -5.60 1.59 3.76
N VAL A 32 -5.14 1.15 4.94
CA VAL A 32 -6.00 0.84 6.09
C VAL A 32 -6.70 2.09 6.59
N ARG A 33 -6.01 3.24 6.67
CA ARG A 33 -6.58 4.53 7.06
C ARG A 33 -7.67 5.02 6.09
N ILE A 34 -7.64 4.62 4.83
CA ILE A 34 -8.70 4.93 3.85
C ILE A 34 -9.86 3.93 4.00
N ASP A 35 -9.55 2.63 4.10
CA ASP A 35 -10.54 1.56 4.21
C ASP A 35 -11.35 1.63 5.51
N SER A 36 -10.72 2.00 6.63
CA SER A 36 -11.39 2.12 7.93
C SER A 36 -12.54 3.14 7.93
N ARG A 37 -12.42 4.23 7.15
CA ARG A 37 -13.49 5.23 6.95
C ARG A 37 -14.74 4.61 6.34
N SER A 38 -14.56 3.60 5.50
CA SER A 38 -15.66 2.91 4.80
C SER A 38 -16.50 2.03 5.73
N PHE A 39 -15.96 1.58 6.88
CA PHE A 39 -16.62 0.62 7.77
C PHE A 39 -17.41 1.24 8.93
N SER A 40 -17.54 2.57 9.02
CA SER A 40 -18.21 3.24 10.16
C SER A 40 -17.66 2.83 11.54
N VAL A 41 -16.41 2.36 11.60
CA VAL A 41 -15.67 2.13 12.84
C VAL A 41 -14.92 3.43 13.09
N ASN A 42 -15.50 4.32 13.90
CA ASN A 42 -14.93 5.64 14.20
C ASN A 42 -13.62 5.47 14.97
N GLU A 43 -12.50 5.32 14.28
CA GLU A 43 -11.17 5.44 14.91
C GLU A 43 -10.67 6.89 14.88
N PHE A 44 -11.23 7.77 14.02
CA PHE A 44 -10.77 9.15 13.87
C PHE A 44 -11.93 10.16 13.67
N GLU A 45 -11.77 11.37 14.21
CA GLU A 45 -12.75 12.45 13.99
C GLU A 45 -12.68 12.94 12.53
N GLY A 46 -13.73 12.65 11.73
CA GLY A 46 -13.85 13.12 10.34
C GLY A 46 -14.35 12.09 9.32
N ASP A 47 -14.53 10.83 9.74
CA ASP A 47 -14.73 9.65 8.87
C ASP A 47 -16.02 9.59 8.03
N ARG A 48 -16.89 10.61 8.06
CA ARG A 48 -18.07 10.63 7.20
C ARG A 48 -17.93 11.62 6.06
N LYS A 49 -17.61 11.11 4.87
CA LYS A 49 -18.20 11.58 3.60
C LYS A 49 -17.83 10.69 2.38
N THR A 50 -18.86 10.02 1.85
CA THR A 50 -19.14 9.81 0.40
C THR A 50 -18.31 8.79 -0.41
N PRO A 51 -18.77 8.40 -1.64
CA PRO A 51 -18.15 7.42 -2.56
C PRO A 51 -16.69 7.67 -2.99
N SER A 52 -16.04 8.68 -2.41
CA SER A 52 -14.64 9.05 -2.63
C SER A 52 -13.68 7.99 -2.09
N ASP A 53 -14.02 7.30 -1.01
CA ASP A 53 -13.07 6.42 -0.30
C ASP A 53 -12.64 5.23 -1.16
N MET A 54 -13.57 4.64 -1.94
CA MET A 54 -13.25 3.57 -2.87
C MET A 54 -12.37 4.04 -4.03
N LYS A 55 -12.57 5.27 -4.51
CA LYS A 55 -11.67 5.86 -5.52
C LYS A 55 -10.30 6.14 -4.92
N GLU A 56 -10.26 6.69 -3.71
CA GLU A 56 -9.05 7.05 -2.96
C GLU A 56 -8.19 5.82 -2.67
N ILE A 57 -8.78 4.71 -2.22
CA ILE A 57 -8.04 3.47 -1.96
C ILE A 57 -7.53 2.82 -3.26
N LEU A 58 -8.31 2.88 -4.35
CA LEU A 58 -7.88 2.36 -5.65
C LEU A 58 -6.75 3.20 -6.26
N ASP A 59 -6.80 4.52 -6.11
CA ASP A 59 -5.73 5.43 -6.51
C ASP A 59 -4.47 5.20 -5.67
N CYS A 60 -4.62 5.03 -4.35
CA CYS A 60 -3.53 4.68 -3.42
C CYS A 60 -2.85 3.36 -3.83
N ALA A 61 -3.64 2.30 -4.03
CA ALA A 61 -3.14 1.00 -4.47
C ALA A 61 -2.46 1.07 -5.83
N SER A 62 -3.04 1.77 -6.80
CA SER A 62 -2.42 1.95 -8.12
C SER A 62 -1.10 2.69 -8.03
N ASN A 63 -0.99 3.71 -7.17
CA ASN A 63 0.26 4.46 -7.02
C ASN A 63 1.34 3.61 -6.35
N TYR A 64 0.99 2.88 -5.30
CA TYR A 64 1.91 1.94 -4.63
C TYR A 64 2.45 0.88 -5.60
N LEU A 65 1.58 0.24 -6.39
CA LEU A 65 1.98 -0.77 -7.37
C LEU A 65 2.96 -0.20 -8.41
N ARG A 66 2.76 1.03 -8.88
CA ARG A 66 3.73 1.71 -9.78
C ARG A 66 5.08 1.91 -9.10
N GLN A 67 5.08 2.37 -7.85
CA GLN A 67 6.31 2.65 -7.10
C GLN A 67 7.17 1.42 -6.82
N ILE A 68 6.60 0.22 -6.84
CA ILE A 68 7.31 -1.05 -6.64
C ILE A 68 7.57 -1.80 -7.97
N GLY A 69 7.28 -1.17 -9.11
CA GLY A 69 7.70 -1.65 -10.43
C GLY A 69 6.63 -2.36 -11.27
N PHE A 70 5.35 -2.33 -10.87
CA PHE A 70 4.27 -2.84 -11.73
C PHE A 70 3.90 -1.82 -12.79
N ASN A 71 4.13 -2.19 -14.05
CA ASN A 71 3.91 -1.29 -15.20
C ASN A 71 2.52 -1.43 -15.82
N LYS A 72 1.81 -2.53 -15.56
CA LYS A 72 0.50 -2.85 -16.14
C LYS A 72 -0.53 -3.01 -15.02
N ILE A 73 -1.13 -1.89 -14.64
CA ILE A 73 -2.15 -1.84 -13.57
C ILE A 73 -3.50 -1.53 -14.23
N LYS A 74 -4.52 -2.35 -13.93
CA LYS A 74 -5.89 -2.17 -14.41
C LYS A 74 -6.83 -2.20 -13.21
N ILE A 75 -7.58 -1.13 -13.04
CA ILE A 75 -8.73 -1.11 -12.13
C ILE A 75 -9.92 -1.68 -12.89
N ASN A 76 -10.57 -2.70 -12.33
CA ASN A 76 -11.78 -3.25 -12.92
C ASN A 76 -12.96 -2.33 -12.61
N THR A 77 -13.67 -1.92 -13.66
CA THR A 77 -14.94 -1.20 -13.54
C THR A 77 -16.08 -2.21 -13.69
N PRO A 78 -17.09 -2.21 -12.79
CA PRO A 78 -18.31 -2.99 -13.01
C PRO A 78 -18.97 -2.62 -14.35
N PRO A 79 -19.70 -3.56 -14.99
CA PRO A 79 -20.47 -3.29 -16.21
C PRO A 79 -21.61 -2.30 -15.98
#